data_AF-A0A938DS40-F1
#
_entry.id   AF-A0A938DS40-F1
#
_cell.length_a   1.000
_cell.length_b   1.000
_cell.length_c   1.000
_cell.angle_alpha   90.00
_cell.angle_beta   90.00
_cell.angle_gamma   90.00
#
_symmetry.space_group_name_H-M   'P 1'
#
loop_
_entity.id
_entity.type
_entity.pdbx_description
1 polymer ?
#
loop_
_entity_poly.entity_id
_entity_poly.type
_entity_poly.pdbx_seq_one_letter_code
_entity_poly.pdbx_strand_id
1 'polypeptide(L)'
;MRFLRQITQTAVTRVFGDGIGAELAGRGAGYLIEGLREARDRPSVPLTGARLRPGEAYLVVARPRPTRTERRLADKQRSLAAADAELSRPTRSQRRAARRLAKVQRRLDRARPTGRRFRRLAQREAVVGQRFDAAVAPSRRQRQVRSQLLEVSEALDTARASSFDRAQRERERSQRGRRRNRDRFYS
;
A
#
# COMPACT_ATOMS: atom_id res chain seq x y z
N MET A 1 -43.29 -34.30 -10.30
CA MET A 1 -43.06 -33.08 -9.50
C MET A 1 -42.65 -31.92 -10.39
N ARG A 2 -43.63 -31.29 -11.07
CA ARG A 2 -43.43 -30.20 -12.03
C ARG A 2 -43.92 -28.82 -11.53
N PHE A 3 -44.20 -28.68 -10.23
CA PHE A 3 -44.92 -27.53 -9.68
C PHE A 3 -44.06 -26.47 -8.95
N LEU A 4 -42.79 -26.74 -8.63
CA LEU A 4 -41.92 -25.79 -7.91
C LEU A 4 -41.14 -24.81 -8.82
N ARG A 5 -41.18 -24.98 -10.14
CA ARG A 5 -40.53 -24.08 -11.10
C ARG A 5 -41.40 -22.88 -11.50
N GLN A 6 -42.71 -22.94 -11.31
CA GLN A 6 -43.63 -21.86 -11.69
C GLN A 6 -43.67 -20.72 -10.68
N ILE A 7 -43.42 -20.98 -9.39
CA ILE A 7 -43.57 -19.99 -8.31
C ILE A 7 -42.43 -18.95 -8.31
N THR A 8 -41.22 -19.34 -8.72
CA THR A 8 -40.09 -18.40 -8.81
C THR A 8 -40.11 -17.52 -10.06
N GLN A 9 -40.77 -17.96 -11.14
CA GLN A 9 -41.00 -17.13 -12.31
C GLN A 9 -42.11 -16.09 -12.08
N THR A 10 -43.17 -16.40 -11.31
CA THR A 10 -44.28 -15.46 -11.10
C THR A 10 -43.95 -14.28 -10.19
N ALA A 11 -42.97 -14.43 -9.28
CA ALA A 11 -42.55 -13.33 -8.39
C ALA A 11 -41.69 -12.27 -9.12
N VAL A 12 -40.98 -12.68 -10.18
CA VAL A 12 -40.12 -11.79 -10.98
C VAL A 12 -40.91 -11.10 -12.09
N THR A 13 -41.89 -11.78 -12.71
CA THR A 13 -42.73 -11.18 -13.76
C THR A 13 -43.71 -10.12 -13.26
N ARG A 14 -44.11 -10.16 -11.98
CA ARG A 14 -44.99 -9.15 -11.37
C ARG A 14 -44.31 -7.81 -11.10
N VAL A 15 -42.98 -7.77 -11.03
CA VAL A 15 -42.22 -6.54 -10.71
C VAL A 15 -41.48 -5.99 -11.94
N PHE A 16 -41.13 -6.82 -12.93
CA PHE A 16 -40.30 -6.38 -14.07
C PHE A 16 -40.87 -6.69 -15.48
N GLY A 17 -42.04 -7.35 -15.59
CA GLY A 17 -42.66 -7.67 -16.89
C GLY A 17 -41.90 -8.71 -17.73
N ASP A 18 -42.59 -9.32 -18.70
CA ASP A 18 -42.05 -10.29 -19.66
C ASP A 18 -41.23 -9.59 -20.76
N GLY A 19 -40.06 -9.06 -20.39
CA GLY A 19 -39.16 -8.38 -21.32
C GLY A 19 -37.70 -8.77 -21.14
N ILE A 20 -36.91 -8.51 -22.18
CA ILE A 20 -35.45 -8.73 -22.29
C ILE A 20 -34.67 -8.17 -21.07
N GLY A 21 -35.22 -7.17 -20.37
CA GLY A 21 -34.67 -6.61 -19.13
C GLY A 21 -34.64 -7.58 -17.95
N ALA A 22 -35.61 -8.51 -17.83
CA ALA A 22 -35.64 -9.51 -16.76
C ALA A 22 -34.59 -10.61 -16.98
N GLU A 23 -34.32 -10.96 -18.24
CA GLU A 23 -33.30 -11.95 -18.61
C GLU A 23 -31.88 -11.39 -18.42
N LEU A 24 -31.68 -10.11 -18.72
CA LEU A 24 -30.43 -9.38 -18.45
C LEU A 24 -30.20 -9.14 -16.95
N ALA A 25 -31.24 -8.85 -16.16
CA ALA A 25 -31.14 -8.76 -14.71
C ALA A 25 -30.82 -10.12 -14.07
N GLY A 26 -31.40 -11.21 -14.59
CA GLY A 26 -31.10 -12.58 -14.17
C GLY A 26 -29.65 -12.99 -14.49
N ARG A 27 -29.15 -12.68 -15.69
CA ARG A 27 -27.73 -12.91 -16.05
C ARG A 27 -26.76 -12.01 -15.29
N GLY A 28 -27.11 -10.74 -15.08
CA GLY A 28 -26.30 -9.78 -14.32
C GLY A 28 -26.20 -10.14 -12.84
N ALA A 29 -27.29 -10.61 -12.24
CA ALA A 29 -27.28 -11.15 -10.88
C ALA A 29 -26.42 -12.43 -10.80
N GLY A 30 -26.49 -13.30 -11.80
CA GLY A 30 -25.62 -14.47 -11.92
C GLY A 30 -24.14 -14.10 -11.96
N TYR A 31 -23.75 -13.16 -12.83
CA TYR A 31 -22.38 -12.66 -12.95
C TYR A 31 -21.85 -12.00 -11.68
N LEU A 32 -22.69 -11.26 -10.96
CA LEU A 32 -22.33 -10.66 -9.68
C LEU A 32 -22.18 -11.72 -8.59
N ILE A 33 -23.06 -12.72 -8.54
CA ILE A 33 -22.99 -13.82 -7.55
C ILE A 33 -21.78 -14.72 -7.84
N GLU A 34 -21.50 -15.00 -9.11
CA GLU A 34 -20.36 -15.82 -9.54
C GLU A 34 -19.04 -15.08 -9.37
N GLY A 35 -18.99 -13.78 -9.71
CA GLY A 35 -17.85 -12.91 -9.41
C GLY A 35 -17.61 -12.71 -7.91
N LEU A 36 -18.65 -12.71 -7.07
CA LEU A 36 -18.53 -12.72 -5.62
C LEU A 36 -18.02 -14.07 -5.08
N ARG A 37 -18.36 -15.19 -5.74
CA ARG A 37 -17.86 -16.53 -5.41
C ARG A 37 -16.39 -16.66 -5.79
N GLU A 38 -16.01 -16.19 -6.97
CA GLU A 38 -14.64 -16.24 -7.47
C GLU A 38 -13.71 -15.27 -6.72
N ALA A 39 -14.23 -14.09 -6.31
CA ALA A 39 -13.50 -13.16 -5.44
C ALA A 39 -13.29 -13.71 -4.02
N ARG A 40 -14.12 -14.66 -3.57
CA ARG A 40 -13.97 -15.32 -2.27
C ARG A 40 -12.84 -16.35 -2.27
N ASP A 41 -12.58 -16.98 -3.40
CA ASP A 41 -11.58 -18.06 -3.53
C ASP A 41 -10.19 -17.54 -3.96
N ARG A 42 -10.06 -16.25 -4.32
CA ARG A 42 -8.77 -15.60 -4.59
C ARG A 42 -7.96 -15.39 -3.30
N PRO A 43 -6.63 -15.59 -3.33
CA PRO A 43 -5.77 -15.25 -2.21
C PRO A 43 -5.84 -13.74 -1.96
N SER A 44 -6.26 -13.36 -0.75
CA SER A 44 -6.35 -11.97 -0.34
C SER A 44 -4.96 -11.36 -0.26
N VAL A 45 -4.67 -10.39 -1.13
CA VAL A 45 -3.44 -9.59 -1.06
C VAL A 45 -3.70 -8.36 -0.19
N PRO A 46 -2.93 -8.13 0.89
CA PRO A 46 -3.10 -6.96 1.73
C PRO A 46 -2.72 -5.71 0.93
N LEU A 47 -3.68 -4.78 0.77
CA LEU A 47 -3.46 -3.49 0.12
C LEU A 47 -3.51 -2.37 1.16
N THR A 48 -2.44 -1.57 1.24
CA THR A 48 -2.38 -0.38 2.10
C THR A 48 -3.19 0.79 1.52
N GLY A 49 -3.47 0.78 0.22
CA GLY A 49 -4.37 1.68 -0.47
C GLY A 49 -4.75 1.11 -1.84
N ALA A 50 -5.99 1.33 -2.28
CA ALA A 50 -6.48 0.89 -3.57
C ALA A 50 -7.19 2.07 -4.27
N ARG A 51 -6.87 2.30 -5.55
CA ARG A 51 -7.72 3.13 -6.42
C ARG A 51 -8.73 2.18 -7.06
N LEU A 52 -9.99 2.31 -6.68
CA LEU A 52 -11.06 1.45 -7.19
C LEU A 52 -11.18 1.63 -8.70
N ARG A 53 -10.90 0.56 -9.45
CA ARG A 53 -11.14 0.51 -10.89
C ARG A 53 -12.50 -0.14 -11.17
N PRO A 54 -13.27 0.37 -12.15
CA PRO A 54 -14.51 -0.30 -12.58
C PRO A 54 -14.20 -1.74 -13.01
N GLY A 55 -14.95 -2.71 -12.50
CA GLY A 55 -14.77 -4.13 -12.80
C GLY A 55 -13.85 -4.92 -11.85
N GLU A 56 -13.17 -4.25 -10.90
CA GLU A 56 -12.40 -4.95 -9.85
C GLU A 56 -13.23 -5.14 -8.58
N ALA A 57 -13.27 -6.36 -8.07
CA ALA A 57 -13.91 -6.69 -6.80
C ALA A 57 -12.88 -6.67 -5.66
N TYR A 58 -13.13 -5.88 -4.61
CA TYR A 58 -12.28 -5.80 -3.43
C TYR A 58 -13.04 -6.25 -2.19
N LEU A 59 -12.41 -7.11 -1.39
CA LEU A 59 -12.90 -7.44 -0.05
C LEU A 59 -12.23 -6.52 0.96
N VAL A 60 -12.98 -5.56 1.50
CA VAL A 60 -12.48 -4.69 2.59
C VAL A 60 -12.72 -5.38 3.92
N VAL A 61 -11.65 -5.86 4.55
CA VAL A 61 -11.71 -6.41 5.90
C VAL A 61 -11.24 -5.35 6.90
N ALA A 62 -12.15 -4.93 7.79
CA ALA A 62 -11.81 -4.01 8.86
C ALA A 62 -10.68 -4.59 9.74
N ARG A 63 -9.61 -3.82 9.93
CA ARG A 63 -8.48 -4.19 10.79
C ARG A 63 -8.95 -4.34 12.24
N PRO A 64 -8.50 -5.36 12.99
CA PRO A 64 -8.74 -5.43 14.43
C PRO A 64 -8.19 -4.20 15.15
N ARG A 65 -8.73 -3.95 16.36
CA ARG A 65 -8.27 -2.82 17.19
C ARG A 65 -6.76 -2.97 17.49
N PRO A 66 -5.96 -1.90 17.36
CA PRO A 66 -4.52 -1.97 17.60
C PRO A 66 -4.19 -2.42 19.03
N THR A 67 -3.31 -3.40 19.13
CA THR A 67 -2.79 -3.90 20.41
C THR A 67 -1.88 -2.86 21.08
N ARG A 68 -1.54 -3.06 22.38
CA ARG A 68 -0.59 -2.17 23.09
C ARG A 68 0.81 -2.20 22.45
N THR A 69 1.24 -3.36 21.97
CA THR A 69 2.54 -3.56 21.30
C THR A 69 2.59 -2.85 19.96
N GLU A 70 1.55 -2.99 19.13
CA GLU A 70 1.42 -2.25 17.86
C GLU A 70 1.45 -0.74 18.07
N ARG A 71 0.78 -0.23 19.11
CA ARG A 71 0.82 1.20 19.44
C ARG A 71 2.23 1.67 19.78
N ARG A 72 2.95 0.95 20.64
CA ARG A 72 4.35 1.26 20.99
C ARG A 72 5.26 1.25 19.76
N LEU A 73 5.12 0.25 18.89
CA LEU A 73 5.91 0.15 17.66
C LEU A 73 5.57 1.29 16.68
N ALA A 74 4.29 1.63 16.53
CA ALA A 74 3.86 2.74 15.69
C ALA A 74 4.39 4.10 16.21
N ASP A 75 4.37 4.32 17.52
CA ASP A 75 4.91 5.54 18.11
C ASP A 75 6.43 5.61 17.94
N LYS A 76 7.15 4.49 18.08
CA LYS A 76 8.59 4.40 17.80
C LYS A 76 8.90 4.62 16.31
N GLN A 77 8.08 4.10 15.41
CA GLN A 77 8.23 4.34 13.97
C GLN A 77 8.06 5.83 13.65
N ARG A 78 7.07 6.49 14.25
CA ARG A 78 6.83 7.93 14.06
C ARG A 78 7.99 8.77 14.59
N SER A 79 8.52 8.46 15.77
CA SER A 79 9.65 9.21 16.34
C SER A 79 10.93 9.03 15.50
N LEU A 80 11.21 7.82 15.03
CA LEU A 80 12.32 7.55 14.11
C LEU A 80 12.13 8.23 12.76
N ALA A 81 10.91 8.25 12.22
CA ALA A 81 10.60 8.95 10.97
C ALA A 81 10.80 10.46 11.10
N ALA A 82 10.39 11.05 12.23
CA ALA A 82 10.65 12.45 12.53
C ALA A 82 12.16 12.73 12.63
N ALA A 83 12.91 11.86 13.31
CA ALA A 83 14.36 12.00 13.43
C ALA A 83 15.08 11.87 12.07
N ASP A 84 14.68 10.92 11.21
CA ASP A 84 15.24 10.79 9.85
C ASP A 84 14.90 12.02 9.00
N ALA A 85 13.68 12.55 9.10
CA ALA A 85 13.28 13.75 8.40
C ALA A 85 14.10 14.97 8.83
N GLU A 86 14.37 15.14 10.13
CA GLU A 86 15.23 16.21 10.64
C GLU A 86 16.68 16.04 10.18
N LEU A 87 17.23 14.84 10.29
CA LEU A 87 18.60 14.57 9.88
C LEU A 87 18.77 14.73 8.37
N SER A 88 17.76 14.39 7.57
CA SER A 88 17.80 14.53 6.11
C SER A 88 17.72 15.98 5.63
N ARG A 89 17.49 16.95 6.53
CA ARG A 89 17.48 18.37 6.16
C ARG A 89 18.87 18.83 5.71
N PRO A 90 18.98 19.58 4.60
CA PRO A 90 20.27 20.02 4.08
C PRO A 90 20.91 21.07 4.99
N THR A 91 22.11 20.76 5.47
CA THR A 91 22.91 21.67 6.30
C THR A 91 23.38 22.90 5.51
N ARG A 92 23.86 23.93 6.22
CA ARG A 92 24.45 25.12 5.57
C ARG A 92 25.67 24.74 4.71
N SER A 93 26.45 23.76 5.13
CA SER A 93 27.62 23.26 4.38
C SER A 93 27.21 22.59 3.07
N GLN A 94 26.24 21.67 3.12
CA GLN A 94 25.70 21.00 1.93
C GLN A 94 25.11 21.98 0.94
N ARG A 95 24.32 22.96 1.41
CA ARG A 95 23.78 24.04 0.56
C ARG A 95 24.88 24.87 -0.09
N ARG A 96 25.99 25.16 0.61
CA ARG A 96 27.15 25.86 0.05
C ARG A 96 27.87 25.02 -0.99
N ALA A 97 28.06 23.72 -0.75
CA ALA A 97 28.66 22.79 -1.69
C ALA A 97 27.82 22.70 -2.98
N ALA A 98 26.50 22.53 -2.86
CA ALA A 98 25.55 22.52 -3.99
C ALA A 98 25.64 23.80 -4.83
N ARG A 99 25.64 24.98 -4.18
CA ARG A 99 25.76 26.27 -4.88
C ARG A 99 27.10 26.41 -5.62
N ARG A 100 28.19 25.91 -5.05
CA ARG A 100 29.50 25.92 -5.70
C ARG A 100 29.51 25.04 -6.93
N LEU A 101 28.98 23.82 -6.83
CA LEU A 101 28.87 22.88 -7.94
C LEU A 101 28.02 23.47 -9.07
N ALA A 102 26.81 23.95 -8.75
CA ALA A 102 25.91 24.57 -9.73
C ALA A 102 26.53 25.78 -10.43
N LYS A 103 27.34 26.59 -9.74
CA LYS A 103 28.05 27.72 -10.35
C LYS A 103 29.12 27.26 -11.35
N VAL A 104 29.82 26.15 -11.07
CA VAL A 104 30.82 25.59 -11.98
C VAL A 104 30.15 24.96 -13.19
N GLN A 105 29.09 24.18 -12.98
CA GLN A 105 28.28 23.56 -14.05
C GLN A 105 27.71 24.63 -15.00
N ARG A 106 27.06 25.69 -14.48
CA ARG A 106 26.58 26.82 -15.30
C ARG A 106 27.68 27.50 -16.12
N ARG A 107 28.92 27.53 -15.62
CA ARG A 107 30.05 28.10 -16.36
C ARG A 107 30.57 27.14 -17.43
N LEU A 108 30.52 25.84 -17.16
CA LEU A 108 30.87 24.77 -18.08
C LEU A 108 29.89 24.74 -19.26
N ASP A 109 28.59 24.80 -18.99
CA ASP A 109 27.52 24.79 -20.00
C ASP A 109 27.64 25.95 -21.00
N ARG A 110 28.15 27.10 -20.55
CA ARG A 110 28.37 28.30 -21.38
C ARG A 110 29.72 28.28 -22.13
N ALA A 111 30.63 27.35 -21.80
CA ALA A 111 31.94 27.31 -22.39
C ALA A 111 31.93 26.48 -23.68
N ARG A 112 32.69 26.92 -24.70
CA ARG A 112 32.84 26.16 -25.95
C ARG A 112 33.47 24.78 -25.66
N PRO A 113 32.82 23.65 -26.02
CA PRO A 113 33.23 22.30 -25.61
C PRO A 113 34.67 21.92 -25.96
N THR A 114 35.20 22.41 -27.07
CA THR A 114 36.56 22.07 -27.52
C THR A 114 37.65 23.00 -26.96
N GLY A 115 37.29 24.07 -26.24
CA GLY A 115 38.23 25.09 -25.78
C GLY A 115 39.01 24.73 -24.51
N ARG A 116 40.21 25.33 -24.35
CA ARG A 116 41.03 25.22 -23.13
C ARG A 116 40.25 25.58 -21.85
N ARG A 117 39.37 26.59 -21.94
CA ARG A 117 38.50 27.01 -20.84
C ARG A 117 37.52 25.92 -20.41
N PHE A 118 36.94 25.18 -21.36
CA PHE A 118 36.03 24.06 -21.07
C PHE A 118 36.76 22.95 -20.34
N ARG A 119 37.93 22.51 -20.85
CA ARG A 119 38.75 21.47 -20.19
C ARG A 119 39.07 21.82 -18.72
N ARG A 120 39.47 23.07 -18.45
CA ARG A 120 39.73 23.55 -17.08
C ARG A 120 38.48 23.56 -16.20
N LEU A 121 37.33 23.95 -16.75
CA LEU A 121 36.07 23.95 -16.01
C LEU A 121 35.57 22.53 -15.74
N ALA A 122 35.76 21.60 -16.67
CA ALA A 122 35.41 20.19 -16.50
C ALA A 122 36.25 19.53 -15.38
N GLN A 123 37.56 19.77 -15.34
CA GLN A 123 38.40 19.31 -14.23
C GLN A 123 37.96 19.90 -12.88
N ARG A 124 37.61 21.19 -12.86
CA ARG A 124 37.10 21.84 -11.65
C ARG A 124 35.74 21.30 -11.23
N GLU A 125 34.86 21.00 -12.19
CA GLU A 125 33.56 20.40 -11.96
C GLU A 125 33.71 19.04 -11.29
N ALA A 126 34.59 18.17 -11.80
CA ALA A 126 34.88 16.87 -11.21
C ALA A 126 35.37 16.98 -9.75
N VAL A 127 36.32 17.87 -9.47
CA VAL A 127 36.84 18.07 -8.10
C VAL A 127 35.77 18.62 -7.15
N VAL A 128 34.95 19.58 -7.62
CA VAL A 128 33.87 20.15 -6.81
C VAL A 128 32.73 19.15 -6.63
N GLY A 129 32.46 18.31 -7.62
CA GLY A 129 31.50 17.21 -7.60
C GLY A 129 31.87 16.20 -6.53
N GLN A 130 33.10 15.68 -6.52
CA GLN A 130 33.59 14.78 -5.47
C GLN A 130 33.42 15.36 -4.05
N ARG A 131 33.69 16.66 -3.88
CA ARG A 131 33.50 17.34 -2.59
C ARG A 131 32.03 17.49 -2.22
N PHE A 132 31.16 17.69 -3.21
CA PHE A 132 29.71 17.72 -2.99
C PHE A 132 29.22 16.33 -2.57
N ASP A 133 29.60 15.28 -3.29
CA ASP A 133 29.23 13.89 -2.99
C ASP A 133 29.65 13.48 -1.58
N ALA A 134 30.88 13.79 -1.19
CA ALA A 134 31.36 13.55 0.17
C ALA A 134 30.56 14.32 1.23
N ALA A 135 30.10 15.54 0.91
CA ALA A 135 29.32 16.37 1.85
C ALA A 135 27.86 15.93 1.97
N VAL A 136 27.27 15.35 0.93
CA VAL A 136 25.88 14.85 0.94
C VAL A 136 25.77 13.37 1.33
N ALA A 137 26.90 12.66 1.38
CA ALA A 137 26.96 11.29 1.86
C ALA A 137 26.28 11.18 3.24
N PRO A 138 25.46 10.14 3.46
CA PRO A 138 24.72 10.02 4.70
C PRO A 138 25.68 9.84 5.88
N SER A 139 25.36 10.46 7.01
CA SER A 139 26.13 10.28 8.23
C SER A 139 25.92 8.88 8.82
N ARG A 140 26.83 8.44 9.71
CA ARG A 140 26.65 7.17 10.46
C ARG A 140 25.32 7.15 11.20
N ARG A 141 24.96 8.28 11.83
CA ARG A 141 23.69 8.44 12.56
C ARG A 141 22.47 8.34 11.64
N GLN A 142 22.50 8.98 10.47
CA GLN A 142 21.41 8.85 9.49
C GLN A 142 21.22 7.39 9.05
N ARG A 143 22.32 6.68 8.74
CA ARG A 143 22.24 5.25 8.37
C ARG A 143 21.63 4.41 9.48
N GLN A 144 22.04 4.64 10.73
CA GLN A 144 21.52 3.92 11.89
C GLN A 144 20.03 4.20 12.13
N VAL A 145 19.58 5.46 12.03
CA VAL A 145 18.15 5.79 12.18
C VAL A 145 17.33 5.12 11.08
N ARG A 146 17.83 5.10 9.85
CA ARG A 146 17.16 4.42 8.73
C ARG A 146 17.08 2.91 8.92
N SER A 147 18.15 2.26 9.40
CA SER A 147 18.11 0.82 9.68
C SER A 147 17.11 0.51 10.79
N GLN A 148 17.12 1.28 11.88
CA GLN A 148 16.14 1.13 12.97
C GLN A 148 14.70 1.37 12.50
N LEU A 149 14.49 2.33 11.60
CA LEU A 149 13.16 2.60 11.04
C LEU A 149 12.66 1.40 10.22
N LEU A 150 13.52 0.77 9.43
CA LEU A 150 13.20 -0.44 8.68
C LEU A 150 12.84 -1.60 9.63
N GLU A 151 13.71 -1.89 10.60
CA GLU A 151 13.48 -2.95 11.60
C GLU A 151 12.17 -2.76 12.36
N VAL A 152 11.88 -1.53 12.81
CA VAL A 152 10.62 -1.23 13.53
C VAL A 152 9.41 -1.31 12.61
N SER A 153 9.53 -0.93 11.34
CA SER A 153 8.46 -1.06 10.35
C SER A 153 8.11 -2.54 10.11
N GLU A 154 9.12 -3.38 9.89
CA GLU A 154 8.94 -4.82 9.71
C GLU A 154 8.34 -5.50 10.95
N ALA A 155 8.82 -5.13 12.14
CA ALA A 155 8.26 -5.62 13.40
C ALA A 155 6.79 -5.20 13.57
N LEU A 156 6.44 -3.97 13.20
CA LEU A 156 5.07 -3.48 13.26
C LEU A 156 4.15 -4.23 12.29
N ASP A 157 4.61 -4.46 11.06
CA ASP A 157 3.82 -5.17 10.06
C ASP A 157 3.64 -6.66 10.42
N THR A 158 4.67 -7.29 10.98
CA THR A 158 4.58 -8.65 11.54
C THR A 158 3.58 -8.73 12.69
N ALA A 159 3.60 -7.76 13.62
CA ALA A 159 2.66 -7.69 14.72
C ALA A 159 1.21 -7.50 14.23
N ARG A 160 1.02 -6.64 13.22
CA ARG A 160 -0.30 -6.41 12.60
C ARG A 160 -0.82 -7.66 11.88
N ALA A 161 0.04 -8.36 11.14
CA ALA A 161 -0.32 -9.61 10.48
C ALA A 161 -0.76 -10.66 11.51
N SER A 162 0.02 -10.83 12.58
CA SER A 162 -0.31 -11.75 13.67
C SER A 162 -1.65 -11.43 14.35
N SER A 163 -1.92 -10.15 14.62
CA SER A 163 -3.20 -9.68 15.19
C SER A 163 -4.37 -9.94 14.23
N PHE A 164 -4.14 -9.76 12.92
CA PHE A 164 -5.15 -10.02 11.90
C PHE A 164 -5.48 -11.52 11.79
N ASP A 165 -4.47 -12.38 11.71
CA ASP A 165 -4.64 -13.84 11.65
C ASP A 165 -5.40 -14.36 12.87
N ARG A 166 -5.06 -13.84 14.06
CA ARG A 166 -5.78 -14.19 15.29
C ARG A 166 -7.26 -13.80 15.20
N ALA A 167 -7.55 -12.57 14.78
CA ALA A 167 -8.93 -12.10 14.63
C ALA A 167 -9.70 -12.92 13.59
N GLN A 168 -9.04 -13.34 12.52
CA GLN A 168 -9.64 -14.18 11.48
C GLN A 168 -9.99 -15.57 12.02
N ARG A 169 -9.07 -16.22 12.74
CA ARG A 169 -9.31 -17.52 13.41
C ARG A 169 -10.46 -17.45 14.43
N GLU A 170 -10.55 -16.38 15.21
CA GLU A 170 -11.65 -16.17 16.18
C GLU A 170 -13.00 -16.02 15.48
N ARG A 171 -13.06 -15.31 14.35
CA ARG A 171 -14.27 -15.20 13.51
C ARG A 171 -14.69 -16.55 12.95
N GLU A 172 -13.76 -17.32 12.41
CA GLU A 172 -14.05 -18.65 11.85
C GLU A 172 -14.58 -19.61 12.92
N ARG A 173 -13.96 -19.63 14.11
CA ARG A 173 -14.43 -20.43 15.26
C ARG A 173 -15.86 -20.04 15.66
N SER A 174 -16.14 -18.74 15.75
CA SER A 174 -17.47 -18.22 16.09
C SER A 174 -18.53 -18.62 15.05
N GLN A 175 -18.19 -18.55 13.76
CA GLN A 175 -19.07 -18.96 12.67
C GLN A 175 -19.35 -20.47 12.68
N ARG A 176 -18.33 -21.31 12.91
CA ARG A 176 -18.50 -22.76 13.05
C ARG A 176 -19.39 -23.13 14.23
N GLY A 177 -19.23 -22.48 15.38
CA GLY A 177 -20.09 -22.68 16.56
C GLY A 177 -21.55 -22.31 16.28
N ARG A 178 -21.79 -21.18 15.60
CA ARG A 178 -23.16 -20.77 15.21
C ARG A 178 -23.83 -21.76 14.25
N ARG A 179 -23.09 -22.31 13.27
CA ARG A 179 -23.61 -23.33 12.35
C ARG A 179 -24.04 -24.59 13.10
N ARG A 180 -23.16 -25.12 13.96
CA ARG A 180 -23.47 -26.32 14.77
C ARG A 180 -24.69 -26.15 15.67
N ASN A 181 -24.89 -24.97 16.27
CA ASN A 181 -26.08 -24.70 17.06
C ASN A 181 -27.34 -24.57 16.19
N ARG A 182 -27.24 -23.98 14.99
CA ARG A 182 -28.38 -23.89 14.07
C ARG A 182 -28.85 -25.28 13.66
N ASP A 183 -27.93 -26.18 13.34
CA ASP A 183 -28.26 -27.55 12.91
C ASP A 183 -28.91 -28.39 14.04
N ARG A 184 -28.68 -28.04 15.31
CA ARG A 184 -29.35 -28.67 16.48
C ARG A 184 -30.76 -28.17 16.78
N PHE A 185 -31.13 -26.97 16.31
CA PHE A 185 -32.44 -26.36 16.59
C PHE A 185 -33.48 -26.64 15.49
N TYR A 186 -33.06 -27.22 14.36
CA TYR A 186 -33.94 -27.58 13.23
C TYR A 186 -33.99 -29.10 12.97
N SER A 187 -33.60 -29.91 13.96
CA SER A 187 -33.68 -31.37 13.99
C SER A 187 -34.57 -31.81 15.13
#